data_AF-A0A9E1NTS4-F1
#
_entry.id   AF-A0A9E1NTS4-F1
#
_cell.length_a   1.000
_cell.length_b   1.000
_cell.length_c   1.000
_cell.angle_alpha   90.00
_cell.angle_beta   90.00
_cell.angle_gamma   90.00
#
_symmetry.space_group_name_H-M   'P 1'
#
loop_
_entity.id
_entity.type
_entity.pdbx_description
1 polymer ?
#
loop_
_entity_poly.entity_id
_entity_poly.type
_entity_poly.pdbx_seq_one_letter_code
_entity_poly.pdbx_strand_id
1 'polypeptide(L)'
;MFDFFKKKNDWVITSALEPKLEIQSQDDASSYATKLTKLNRDDLHKELSNVQAAKYNLMSLPSSPADLNKQKLVTCLTDKATIICMFVFGQQTVLEFGGGDTRAFNSLLNKLDEEIMHLNLMPSQHGEQLLKRVKEQISNS
;
A
#
# COMPACT_ATOMS: atom_id res chain seq x y z
N MET A 1 3.29 20.69 -32.98
CA MET A 1 2.56 21.11 -31.77
C MET A 1 2.81 20.05 -30.73
N PHE A 2 3.57 20.43 -29.70
CA PHE A 2 3.92 19.77 -28.44
C PHE A 2 3.53 18.30 -28.22
N ASP A 3 4.55 17.45 -28.05
CA ASP A 3 4.56 16.45 -26.96
C ASP A 3 5.91 16.56 -26.24
N PHE A 4 6.01 17.65 -25.46
CA PHE A 4 7.14 18.00 -24.61
C PHE A 4 6.93 17.43 -23.21
N PHE A 5 6.60 16.14 -23.11
CA PHE A 5 6.63 15.38 -21.86
C PHE A 5 7.39 14.08 -22.06
N LYS A 6 8.72 14.21 -22.17
CA LYS A 6 9.60 13.17 -21.65
C LYS A 6 9.13 12.88 -20.23
N LYS A 7 8.54 11.68 -20.03
CA LYS A 7 8.09 11.11 -18.76
C LYS A 7 8.86 11.72 -17.60
N LYS A 8 8.20 12.56 -16.78
CA LYS A 8 8.52 12.53 -15.35
C LYS A 8 8.41 11.06 -14.99
N ASN A 9 9.49 10.46 -14.48
CA ASN A 9 9.44 9.11 -13.96
C ASN A 9 8.42 9.13 -12.81
N ASP A 10 7.14 8.92 -13.10
CA ASP A 10 6.15 8.54 -12.09
C ASP A 10 6.59 7.18 -11.59
N TRP A 11 7.45 7.19 -10.57
CA TRP A 11 8.12 6.01 -10.08
C TRP A 11 7.16 5.31 -9.13
N VAL A 12 6.14 4.67 -9.70
CA VAL A 12 5.20 3.84 -8.94
C VAL A 12 5.58 2.38 -9.18
N ILE A 13 5.86 1.66 -8.09
CA ILE A 13 6.34 0.28 -8.12
C ILE A 13 5.17 -0.65 -8.44
N THR A 14 4.00 -0.39 -7.86
CA THR A 14 2.80 -1.21 -8.00
C THR A 14 1.82 -0.61 -9.00
N SER A 15 1.36 -1.44 -9.95
CA SER A 15 0.24 -1.12 -10.82
C SER A 15 -1.09 -1.42 -10.12
N ALA A 16 -2.02 -0.47 -10.12
CA ALA A 16 -3.36 -0.62 -9.56
C ALA A 16 -4.24 -1.61 -10.35
N LEU A 17 -3.94 -1.83 -11.62
CA LEU A 17 -4.73 -2.69 -12.52
C LEU A 17 -4.08 -4.06 -12.75
N GLU A 18 -2.75 -4.09 -12.79
CA GLU A 18 -1.97 -5.29 -13.10
C GLU A 18 -0.88 -5.52 -12.03
N PRO A 19 -1.27 -5.80 -10.77
CA PRO A 19 -0.31 -6.01 -9.69
C PRO A 19 0.51 -7.28 -9.94
N LYS A 20 1.81 -7.21 -9.66
CA LYS A 20 2.74 -8.34 -9.75
C LYS A 20 3.00 -8.93 -8.38
N LEU A 21 3.14 -10.25 -8.33
CA LEU A 21 3.55 -10.98 -7.14
C LEU A 21 5.06 -10.76 -6.92
N GLU A 22 5.40 -9.79 -6.09
CA GLU A 22 6.80 -9.40 -5.83
C GLU A 22 7.31 -9.82 -4.46
N ILE A 23 6.43 -10.03 -3.46
CA ILE A 23 6.81 -10.40 -2.10
C ILE A 23 6.33 -11.82 -1.81
N GLN A 24 7.28 -12.75 -1.70
CA GLN A 24 7.05 -14.15 -1.31
C GLN A 24 8.05 -14.64 -0.25
N SER A 25 9.02 -13.81 0.11
CA SER A 25 10.09 -14.11 1.06
C SER A 25 10.57 -12.85 1.78
N GLN A 26 11.42 -13.01 2.79
CA GLN A 26 12.04 -11.89 3.51
C GLN A 26 13.02 -11.09 2.63
N ASP A 27 13.71 -11.76 1.70
CA ASP A 27 14.61 -11.10 0.74
C ASP A 27 13.81 -10.21 -0.21
N ASP A 28 12.64 -10.67 -0.65
CA ASP A 28 11.73 -9.87 -1.47
C ASP A 28 11.22 -8.64 -0.73
N ALA A 29 10.82 -8.80 0.54
CA ALA A 29 10.38 -7.69 1.38
C ALA A 29 11.50 -6.64 1.56
N SER A 30 12.75 -7.10 1.75
CA SER A 30 13.92 -6.24 1.87
C SER A 30 14.25 -5.52 0.55
N SER A 31 14.10 -6.22 -0.58
CA SER A 31 14.22 -5.64 -1.93
C SER A 31 13.16 -4.57 -2.17
N TYR A 32 11.91 -4.83 -1.78
CA TYR A 32 10.82 -3.86 -1.87
C TYR A 32 11.08 -2.62 -1.00
N ALA A 33 11.51 -2.80 0.26
CA ALA A 33 11.90 -1.69 1.13
C ALA A 33 13.04 -0.85 0.52
N THR A 34 14.00 -1.48 -0.15
CA THR A 34 15.08 -0.79 -0.89
C THR A 34 14.56 -0.02 -2.10
N LYS A 35 13.46 -0.43 -2.74
CA LYS A 35 12.79 0.36 -3.79
C LYS A 35 12.12 1.60 -3.19
N LEU A 36 11.52 1.50 -2.00
CA LEU A 36 10.86 2.62 -1.32
C LEU A 36 11.83 3.78 -1.03
N THR A 37 13.10 3.50 -0.70
CA THR A 37 14.11 4.56 -0.45
C THR A 37 14.41 5.44 -1.66
N LYS A 38 14.04 5.00 -2.87
CA LYS A 38 14.21 5.74 -4.12
C LYS A 38 13.04 6.67 -4.43
N LEU A 39 11.94 6.53 -3.71
CA LEU A 39 10.74 7.34 -3.90
C LEU A 39 10.87 8.67 -3.17
N ASN A 40 10.42 9.75 -3.80
CA ASN A 40 10.12 10.96 -3.06
C ASN A 40 8.78 10.80 -2.32
N ARG A 41 8.43 11.77 -1.48
CA ARG A 41 7.19 11.74 -0.69
C ARG A 41 5.92 11.58 -1.53
N ASP A 42 5.81 12.31 -2.65
CA ASP A 42 4.64 12.26 -3.54
C ASP A 42 4.50 10.86 -4.17
N ASP A 43 5.60 10.29 -4.65
CA ASP A 43 5.61 8.95 -5.25
C ASP A 43 5.36 7.85 -4.21
N LEU A 44 5.80 8.03 -2.96
CA LEU A 44 5.47 7.12 -1.86
C LEU A 44 3.96 7.12 -1.56
N HIS A 45 3.32 8.29 -1.60
CA HIS A 45 1.87 8.39 -1.42
C HIS A 45 1.12 7.71 -2.58
N LYS A 46 1.54 7.95 -3.83
CA LYS A 46 0.98 7.26 -4.99
C LYS A 46 1.16 5.74 -4.88
N GLU A 47 2.32 5.28 -4.43
CA GLU A 47 2.58 3.85 -4.23
C GLU A 47 1.60 3.23 -3.23
N LEU A 48 1.39 3.87 -2.08
CA LEU A 48 0.41 3.38 -1.11
C LEU A 48 -1.00 3.33 -1.71
N SER A 49 -1.43 4.40 -2.40
CA SER A 49 -2.74 4.45 -3.04
C SER A 49 -2.90 3.36 -4.11
N ASN A 50 -1.87 3.11 -4.93
CA ASN A 50 -1.89 2.06 -5.94
C ASN A 50 -1.94 0.66 -5.34
N VAL A 51 -1.24 0.41 -4.23
CA VAL A 51 -1.30 -0.87 -3.51
C VAL A 51 -2.71 -1.13 -3.00
N GLN A 52 -3.37 -0.12 -2.41
CA GLN A 52 -4.74 -0.26 -1.91
C GLN A 52 -5.75 -0.43 -3.05
N ALA A 53 -5.62 0.36 -4.11
CA ALA A 53 -6.46 0.22 -5.31
C ALA A 53 -6.32 -1.17 -5.95
N ALA A 54 -5.09 -1.68 -6.09
CA ALA A 54 -4.83 -3.04 -6.59
C ALA A 54 -5.51 -4.10 -5.70
N LYS A 55 -5.42 -3.92 -4.39
CA LYS A 55 -6.02 -4.84 -3.42
C LYS A 55 -7.54 -4.83 -3.53
N TYR A 56 -8.16 -3.65 -3.57
CA TYR A 56 -9.59 -3.48 -3.76
C TYR A 56 -10.07 -4.11 -5.07
N ASN A 57 -9.38 -3.82 -6.19
CA ASN A 57 -9.70 -4.37 -7.52
C ASN A 57 -9.63 -5.90 -7.54
N LEU A 58 -8.65 -6.49 -6.86
CA LEU A 58 -8.60 -7.95 -6.73
C LEU A 58 -9.77 -8.45 -5.87
N MET A 59 -10.03 -7.86 -4.71
CA MET A 59 -11.06 -8.33 -3.78
C MET A 59 -12.50 -8.16 -4.32
N SER A 60 -12.75 -7.16 -5.17
CA SER A 60 -14.07 -6.88 -5.76
C SER A 60 -14.48 -7.87 -6.86
N LEU A 61 -13.51 -8.56 -7.48
CA LEU A 61 -13.81 -9.63 -8.43
C LEU A 61 -14.40 -10.86 -7.71
N PRO A 62 -15.38 -11.57 -8.30
CA PRO A 62 -15.87 -12.83 -7.76
C PRO A 62 -14.69 -13.80 -7.59
N SER A 63 -14.59 -14.45 -6.42
CA SER A 63 -13.49 -15.38 -6.12
C SER A 63 -14.03 -16.80 -6.08
N SER A 64 -13.32 -17.74 -6.70
CA SER A 64 -13.45 -19.14 -6.34
C SER A 64 -12.55 -19.45 -5.13
N PRO A 65 -12.94 -20.34 -4.21
CA PRO A 65 -12.05 -20.86 -3.16
C PRO A 65 -10.73 -21.45 -3.70
N ALA A 66 -10.69 -21.80 -4.99
CA ALA A 66 -9.50 -22.33 -5.66
C ALA A 66 -8.56 -21.25 -6.22
N ASP A 67 -8.88 -19.96 -6.11
CA ASP A 67 -8.04 -18.86 -6.64
C ASP A 67 -6.82 -18.56 -5.75
N LEU A 68 -5.95 -19.56 -5.60
CA LEU A 68 -4.70 -19.47 -4.84
C LEU A 68 -3.80 -18.32 -5.30
N ASN A 69 -3.80 -18.01 -6.60
CA ASN A 69 -3.02 -16.90 -7.16
C ASN A 69 -3.56 -15.54 -6.71
N LYS A 70 -4.89 -15.38 -6.65
CA LYS A 70 -5.53 -14.16 -6.13
C LYS A 70 -5.20 -13.97 -4.66
N GLN A 71 -5.28 -15.04 -3.86
CA GLN A 71 -4.90 -15.00 -2.44
C GLN A 71 -3.44 -14.58 -2.25
N LYS A 72 -2.51 -15.19 -2.99
CA LYS A 72 -1.09 -14.80 -2.96
C LYS A 72 -0.86 -13.34 -3.32
N LEU A 73 -1.56 -12.82 -4.34
CA LEU A 73 -1.48 -11.41 -4.71
C LEU A 73 -2.02 -10.49 -3.61
N VAL A 74 -3.17 -10.82 -3.02
CA VAL A 74 -3.75 -10.03 -1.92
C VAL A 74 -2.83 -10.02 -0.69
N THR A 75 -2.21 -11.16 -0.36
CA THR A 75 -1.20 -11.24 0.71
C THR A 75 0.00 -10.35 0.36
N CYS A 76 0.57 -10.48 -0.84
CA CYS A 76 1.69 -9.65 -1.28
C CYS A 76 1.37 -8.15 -1.23
N LEU A 77 0.16 -7.73 -1.61
CA LEU A 77 -0.26 -6.32 -1.52
C LEU A 77 -0.45 -5.86 -0.07
N THR A 78 -0.94 -6.74 0.80
CA THR A 78 -1.05 -6.47 2.24
C THR A 78 0.33 -6.29 2.88
N ASP A 79 1.29 -7.14 2.50
CA ASP A 79 2.68 -7.03 2.95
C ASP A 79 3.33 -5.73 2.45
N LYS A 80 3.11 -5.36 1.18
CA LYS A 80 3.57 -4.08 0.63
C LYS A 80 3.02 -2.89 1.40
N ALA A 81 1.72 -2.86 1.68
CA ALA A 81 1.09 -1.78 2.43
C ALA A 81 1.68 -1.68 3.84
N THR A 82 1.86 -2.83 4.51
CA THR A 82 2.51 -2.92 5.82
C THR A 82 3.94 -2.39 5.79
N ILE A 83 4.75 -2.79 4.81
CA ILE A 83 6.14 -2.34 4.65
C ILE A 83 6.20 -0.83 4.38
N ILE A 84 5.29 -0.27 3.57
CA ILE A 84 5.20 1.18 3.37
C ILE A 84 4.92 1.88 4.71
N CYS A 85 3.97 1.38 5.49
CA CYS A 85 3.68 1.96 6.80
C CYS A 85 4.86 1.84 7.78
N MET A 86 5.58 0.71 7.79
CA MET A 86 6.81 0.54 8.59
C MET A 86 7.90 1.52 8.15
N PHE A 87 8.02 1.76 6.85
CA PHE A 87 8.96 2.73 6.29
C PHE A 87 8.63 4.17 6.73
N VAL A 88 7.35 4.51 6.83
CA VAL A 88 6.89 5.87 7.21
C VAL A 88 6.89 6.10 8.72
N PHE A 89 6.41 5.13 9.51
CA PHE A 89 6.18 5.28 10.95
C PHE A 89 7.21 4.59 11.83
N GLY A 90 8.08 3.77 11.24
CA GLY A 90 8.98 2.89 11.96
C GLY A 90 8.41 1.49 12.14
N GLN A 91 9.28 0.48 11.98
CA GLN A 91 8.90 -0.92 12.07
C GLN A 91 8.31 -1.27 13.44
N GLN A 92 8.93 -0.79 14.52
CA GLN A 92 8.48 -1.06 15.89
C GLN A 92 7.05 -0.57 16.12
N THR A 93 6.75 0.68 15.73
CA THR A 93 5.42 1.28 15.87
C THR A 93 4.33 0.49 15.16
N VAL A 94 4.60 0.01 13.94
CA VAL A 94 3.62 -0.77 13.17
C VAL A 94 3.46 -2.19 13.73
N LEU A 95 4.54 -2.84 14.16
CA LEU A 95 4.47 -4.20 14.69
C LEU A 95 3.87 -4.27 16.09
N GLU A 96 4.12 -3.29 16.95
CA GLU A 96 3.58 -3.27 18.32
C GLU A 96 2.11 -2.83 18.39
N PHE A 97 1.61 -2.19 17.33
CA PHE A 97 0.21 -1.80 17.24
C PHE A 97 -0.74 -2.99 17.46
N GLY A 98 -1.78 -2.78 18.28
CA GLY A 98 -2.73 -3.85 18.61
C GLY A 98 -2.10 -4.99 19.42
N GLY A 99 -1.03 -4.72 20.18
CA GLY A 99 -0.37 -5.69 21.06
C GLY A 99 0.48 -6.73 20.32
N GLY A 100 1.02 -6.39 19.14
CA GLY A 100 1.82 -7.32 18.34
C GLY A 100 1.06 -8.02 17.21
N ASP A 101 -0.26 -7.84 17.11
CA ASP A 101 -1.07 -8.49 16.07
C ASP A 101 -1.08 -7.66 14.78
N THR A 102 -0.25 -8.04 13.82
CA THR A 102 -0.21 -7.42 12.49
C THR A 102 -1.56 -7.42 11.77
N ARG A 103 -2.50 -8.31 12.12
CA ARG A 103 -3.86 -8.30 11.57
C ARG A 103 -4.66 -7.10 12.07
N ALA A 104 -4.40 -6.63 13.29
CA ALA A 104 -5.05 -5.45 13.85
C ALA A 104 -4.64 -4.19 13.07
N PHE A 105 -3.34 -4.04 12.78
CA PHE A 105 -2.85 -2.94 11.94
C PHE A 105 -3.42 -3.01 10.52
N ASN A 106 -3.40 -4.19 9.90
CA ASN A 106 -3.96 -4.38 8.56
C ASN A 106 -5.46 -4.07 8.50
N SER A 107 -6.21 -4.41 9.56
CA SER A 107 -7.64 -4.10 9.67
C SER A 107 -7.87 -2.59 9.81
N LEU A 108 -7.07 -1.91 10.63
CA LEU A 108 -7.09 -0.45 10.75
C LEU A 108 -6.86 0.20 9.38
N LEU A 109 -5.82 -0.23 8.66
CA LEU A 109 -5.45 0.35 7.38
C LEU A 109 -6.58 0.19 6.34
N ASN A 110 -7.16 -1.00 6.23
CA ASN A 110 -8.28 -1.24 5.30
C ASN A 110 -9.51 -0.39 5.67
N LYS A 111 -9.83 -0.30 6.97
CA LYS A 111 -10.96 0.53 7.44
C LYS A 111 -10.77 1.99 7.04
N LEU A 112 -9.59 2.55 7.29
CA LEU A 112 -9.29 3.94 6.95
C LEU A 112 -9.29 4.17 5.44
N ASP A 113 -8.81 3.21 4.66
CA ASP A 113 -8.85 3.22 3.19
C ASP A 113 -10.28 3.29 2.67
N GLU A 114 -11.16 2.40 3.15
CA GLU A 114 -12.59 2.38 2.82
C GLU A 114 -13.28 3.71 3.16
N GLU A 115 -12.97 4.31 4.32
CA GLU A 115 -13.54 5.60 4.74
C GLU A 115 -13.15 6.77 3.82
N ILE A 116 -11.97 6.74 3.20
CA ILE A 116 -11.48 7.83 2.34
C ILE A 116 -11.70 7.55 0.86
N MET A 117 -11.97 6.32 0.45
CA MET A 117 -12.19 5.91 -0.94
C MET A 117 -13.31 6.75 -1.60
N HIS A 118 -14.34 7.12 -0.85
CA HIS A 118 -15.47 7.93 -1.34
C HIS A 118 -15.14 9.41 -1.60
N LEU A 119 -13.95 9.88 -1.22
CA LEU A 119 -13.55 11.29 -1.36
C LEU A 119 -13.04 11.64 -2.78
N ASN A 120 -12.94 10.66 -3.70
CA ASN A 120 -12.49 10.84 -5.09
C ASN A 120 -11.17 11.61 -5.22
N LEU A 121 -10.21 11.29 -4.34
CA LEU A 121 -8.91 11.95 -4.28
C LEU A 121 -7.98 11.43 -5.39
N MET A 122 -7.07 12.30 -5.87
CA MET A 122 -5.97 11.84 -6.72
C MET A 122 -5.04 10.89 -5.94
N PRO A 123 -4.32 9.96 -6.59
CA PRO A 123 -3.53 8.95 -5.87
C PRO A 123 -2.56 9.49 -4.81
N SER A 124 -1.86 10.60 -5.11
CA SER A 124 -0.96 11.21 -4.12
C SER A 124 -1.71 11.81 -2.92
N GLN A 125 -2.87 12.43 -3.15
CA GLN A 125 -3.73 12.97 -2.10
C GLN A 125 -4.36 11.86 -1.25
N HIS A 126 -4.76 10.77 -1.91
CA HIS A 126 -5.32 9.59 -1.25
C HIS A 126 -4.30 8.95 -0.31
N GLY A 127 -3.08 8.70 -0.80
CA GLY A 127 -2.00 8.14 0.02
C GLY A 127 -1.60 9.06 1.17
N GLU A 128 -1.53 10.38 0.94
CA GLU A 128 -1.27 11.36 2.00
C GLU A 128 -2.34 11.31 3.10
N GLN A 129 -3.60 11.35 2.70
CA GLN A 129 -4.73 11.35 3.63
C GLN A 129 -4.80 10.05 4.43
N LEU A 130 -4.52 8.91 3.80
CA LEU A 130 -4.45 7.62 4.48
C LEU A 130 -3.36 7.61 5.56
N LEU A 131 -2.13 7.99 5.20
CA LEU A 131 -1.02 8.06 6.15
C LEU A 131 -1.30 9.04 7.29
N LYS A 132 -1.94 10.18 7.01
CA LYS A 132 -2.33 11.13 8.04
C LYS A 132 -3.30 10.50 9.05
N ARG A 133 -4.35 9.82 8.58
CA ARG A 133 -5.31 9.15 9.47
C ARG A 133 -4.68 8.00 10.25
N VAL A 134 -3.81 7.21 9.61
CA VAL A 134 -3.07 6.14 10.30
C VAL A 134 -2.23 6.74 11.42
N LYS A 135 -1.49 7.83 11.15
CA LYS A 135 -0.69 8.54 12.16
C LYS A 135 -1.53 8.99 13.36
N GLU A 136 -2.72 9.54 13.11
CA GLU A 136 -3.65 9.98 14.16
C GLU A 136 -4.11 8.80 15.03
N GLN A 137 -4.33 7.63 14.46
CA GLN A 137 -4.78 6.45 15.22
C GLN A 137 -3.64 5.81 16.02
N ILE A 138 -2.45 5.64 15.43
CA ILE A 138 -1.30 5.04 16.13
C ILE A 138 -0.72 5.95 17.21
N SER A 139 -0.88 7.27 17.12
CA SER A 139 -0.40 8.20 18.15
C SER A 139 -1.32 8.26 19.39
N ASN A 140 -2.55 7.76 19.26
CA ASN A 140 -3.56 7.72 20.31
C ASN A 140 -3.76 6.31 20.90
N SER A 141 -3.00 5.32 20.41
CA SER A 141 -3.02 3.92 20.85
C SER A 141 -1.88 3.65 21.82
#